data_AF-A0AA95N829-F1
#
_entry.id   AF-A0AA95N829-F1
#
_cell.length_a   1.000
_cell.length_b   1.000
_cell.length_c   1.000
_cell.angle_alpha   90.00
_cell.angle_beta   90.00
_cell.angle_gamma   90.00
#
_symmetry.space_group_name_H-M   'P 1'
#
loop_
_entity.id
_entity.type
_entity.pdbx_description
1 polymer ?
#
loop_
_entity_poly.entity_id
_entity_poly.type
_entity_poly.pdbx_seq_one_letter_code
_entity_poly.pdbx_strand_id
1 'polypeptide(L)'
;MGTHITAMGSDTPDRQELDLDALAMAEVLVGDSLDQCQSRGEIFKAVTHGVIDSSKAVELGDVITGKAPGRTSEHQLTIADLTGVAIQDIQVSVAVLEALIGKH
;
A
#
# COMPACT_ATOMS: atom_id res chain seq x y z
N MET A 1 -14.78 9.42 -13.78
CA MET A 1 -13.49 9.33 -13.07
C MET A 1 -13.76 8.84 -11.67
N GLY A 2 -13.08 7.77 -11.26
CA GLY A 2 -13.05 7.22 -9.92
C GLY A 2 -11.93 7.86 -9.11
N THR A 3 -11.90 7.55 -7.82
CA THR A 3 -10.99 8.17 -6.86
C THR A 3 -9.78 7.28 -6.61
N HIS A 4 -8.62 7.90 -6.43
CA HIS A 4 -7.46 7.24 -5.83
C HIS A 4 -7.21 7.84 -4.45
N ILE A 5 -6.98 6.97 -3.47
CA ILE A 5 -6.61 7.34 -2.11
C ILE A 5 -5.26 6.69 -1.80
N THR A 6 -4.37 7.49 -1.23
CA THR A 6 -3.10 7.02 -0.64
C THR A 6 -3.20 7.22 0.86
N ALA A 7 -3.30 6.13 1.62
CA ALA A 7 -3.23 6.12 3.07
C ALA A 7 -1.77 5.93 3.48
N MET A 8 -1.27 6.79 4.36
CA MET A 8 0.15 6.89 4.72
C MET A 8 0.39 6.81 6.23
N GLY A 9 -0.62 7.12 7.05
CA GLY A 9 -0.45 7.41 8.47
C GLY A 9 -0.77 6.26 9.41
N SER A 10 -1.20 5.12 8.89
CA SER A 10 -1.49 3.92 9.69
C SER A 10 -0.30 2.97 9.74
N ASP A 11 0.69 3.29 10.57
CA ASP A 11 1.92 2.49 10.75
C ASP A 11 1.93 1.65 12.04
N THR A 12 0.81 1.68 12.78
CA THR A 12 0.63 0.99 14.07
C THR A 12 -0.70 0.22 14.09
N PRO A 13 -0.90 -0.74 15.01
CA PRO A 13 -2.13 -1.52 15.11
C PRO A 13 -3.38 -0.69 15.50
N ASP A 14 -3.19 0.48 16.09
CA ASP A 14 -4.28 1.29 16.65
C ASP A 14 -4.74 2.41 15.72
N ARG A 15 -3.86 2.85 14.80
CA ARG A 15 -4.16 3.93 13.87
C ARG A 15 -5.03 3.46 12.71
N GLN A 16 -5.84 4.39 12.21
CA GLN A 16 -6.74 4.20 11.08
C GLN A 16 -7.12 5.58 10.53
N GLU A 17 -6.93 5.79 9.24
CA GLU A 17 -7.25 7.03 8.52
C GLU A 17 -8.54 6.90 7.72
N LEU A 18 -8.86 5.70 7.25
CA LEU A 18 -10.00 5.44 6.35
C LEU A 18 -11.10 4.67 7.06
N ASP A 19 -12.34 4.89 6.62
CA ASP A 19 -13.46 4.03 7.03
C ASP A 19 -13.24 2.61 6.49
N LEU A 20 -13.59 1.61 7.29
CA LEU A 20 -13.49 0.20 6.90
C LEU A 20 -14.34 -0.10 5.64
N ASP A 21 -15.48 0.57 5.50
CA ASP A 21 -16.34 0.44 4.32
C ASP A 21 -15.63 0.95 3.05
N ALA A 22 -14.78 1.96 3.14
CA ALA A 22 -14.00 2.45 2.01
C ALA A 22 -13.02 1.39 1.50
N LEU A 23 -12.38 0.66 2.43
CA LEU A 23 -11.48 -0.44 2.10
C LEU A 23 -12.23 -1.61 1.47
N ALA A 24 -13.42 -1.93 1.98
CA ALA A 24 -14.28 -2.97 1.41
C ALA A 24 -14.76 -2.62 -0.01
N MET A 25 -15.11 -1.36 -0.26
CA MET A 25 -15.57 -0.87 -1.57
C MET A 25 -14.47 -0.78 -2.63
N ALA A 26 -13.20 -0.64 -2.24
CA ALA A 26 -12.11 -0.47 -3.19
C ALA A 26 -12.01 -1.66 -4.16
N GLU A 27 -12.09 -1.39 -5.46
CA GLU A 27 -11.88 -2.41 -6.50
C GLU A 27 -10.40 -2.75 -6.70
N VAL A 28 -9.49 -1.86 -6.30
CA VAL A 28 -8.06 -2.16 -6.22
C VAL A 28 -7.55 -1.70 -4.85
N LEU A 29 -7.06 -2.64 -4.06
CA LEU A 29 -6.45 -2.39 -2.76
C LEU A 29 -5.01 -2.88 -2.81
N VAL A 30 -4.06 -1.97 -2.57
CA VAL A 30 -2.63 -2.24 -2.69
C VAL A 30 -1.95 -1.98 -1.36
N GLY A 31 -1.19 -2.93 -0.85
CA GLY A 31 -0.28 -2.74 0.29
C GLY A 31 1.17 -2.58 -0.19
N ASP A 32 1.98 -1.79 0.51
CA ASP A 32 3.42 -1.71 0.23
C ASP A 32 4.20 -2.99 0.62
N SER A 33 3.78 -3.64 1.70
CA SER A 33 4.19 -4.99 2.08
C SER A 33 3.01 -5.78 2.64
N LEU A 34 2.63 -6.87 1.97
CA LEU A 34 1.52 -7.71 2.45
C LEU A 34 1.85 -8.42 3.77
N ASP A 35 3.14 -8.69 4.02
CA ASP A 35 3.62 -9.24 5.29
C ASP A 35 3.40 -8.25 6.45
N GLN A 36 3.77 -6.97 6.28
CA GLN A 36 3.53 -5.95 7.30
C GLN A 36 2.03 -5.68 7.52
N CYS A 37 1.24 -5.71 6.44
CA CYS A 37 -0.22 -5.56 6.48
C CYS A 37 -0.95 -6.64 7.32
N GLN A 38 -0.26 -7.70 7.75
CA GLN A 38 -0.81 -8.68 8.71
C GLN A 38 -0.82 -8.18 10.16
N SER A 39 -0.16 -7.06 10.45
CA SER A 39 0.06 -6.59 11.83
C SER A 39 -0.23 -5.11 12.07
N ARG A 40 -0.33 -4.30 11.02
CA ARG A 40 -0.52 -2.84 11.05
C ARG A 40 -1.12 -2.34 9.73
N GLY A 41 -1.56 -1.09 9.68
CA GLY A 41 -2.13 -0.51 8.46
C GLY A 41 -3.63 -0.61 8.36
N GLU A 42 -4.17 0.03 7.33
CA GLU A 42 -5.58 0.00 6.98
C GLU A 42 -6.05 -1.43 6.68
N ILE A 43 -5.25 -2.20 5.93
CA ILE A 43 -5.55 -3.58 5.54
C ILE A 43 -5.64 -4.49 6.78
N PHE A 44 -4.72 -4.37 7.73
CA PHE A 44 -4.75 -5.15 8.98
C PHE A 44 -6.05 -4.93 9.74
N LYS A 45 -6.49 -3.68 9.85
CA LYS A 45 -7.73 -3.31 10.55
C LYS A 45 -8.93 -3.89 9.84
N ALA A 46 -9.00 -3.77 8.52
CA ALA A 46 -10.09 -4.29 7.71
C ALA A 46 -10.22 -5.82 7.83
N VAL A 47 -9.10 -6.54 7.77
CA VAL A 47 -9.07 -8.00 7.94
C VAL A 47 -9.47 -8.39 9.36
N THR A 48 -8.96 -7.70 10.37
CA THR A 48 -9.25 -8.00 11.79
C THR A 48 -10.72 -7.77 12.15
N HIS A 49 -11.38 -6.80 11.51
CA HIS A 49 -12.81 -6.54 11.67
C HIS A 49 -13.69 -7.38 10.72
N GLY A 50 -13.09 -8.22 9.87
CA GLY A 50 -13.81 -9.14 8.98
C GLY A 50 -14.56 -8.45 7.84
N VAL A 51 -14.23 -7.19 7.50
CA VAL A 51 -14.86 -6.49 6.38
C VAL A 51 -14.26 -6.87 5.03
N ILE A 52 -13.02 -7.39 5.03
CA ILE A 52 -12.33 -7.91 3.84
C ILE A 52 -11.56 -9.18 4.19
N ASP A 53 -11.35 -10.05 3.20
CA ASP A 53 -10.38 -11.14 3.27
C ASP A 53 -8.96 -10.61 3.02
N SER A 54 -7.95 -11.27 3.62
CA SER A 54 -6.53 -10.94 3.41
C SER A 54 -6.08 -11.06 1.95
N SER A 55 -6.79 -11.84 1.14
CA SER A 55 -6.55 -12.01 -0.30
C SER A 55 -7.05 -10.84 -1.15
N LYS A 56 -7.81 -9.90 -0.59
CA LYS A 56 -8.32 -8.73 -1.34
C LYS A 56 -7.21 -7.78 -1.76
N ALA A 57 -6.20 -7.61 -0.90
CA ALA A 57 -5.07 -6.73 -1.17
C ALA A 57 -4.01 -7.42 -2.03
N VAL A 58 -3.37 -6.66 -2.91
CA VAL A 58 -2.20 -7.08 -3.69
C VAL A 58 -0.96 -6.29 -3.28
N GLU A 59 0.23 -6.84 -3.52
CA GLU A 59 1.47 -6.17 -3.17
C GLU A 59 1.88 -5.14 -4.22
N LEU A 60 2.35 -3.98 -3.78
CA LEU A 60 2.78 -2.88 -4.65
C LEU A 60 3.84 -3.34 -5.68
N GLY A 61 4.78 -4.19 -5.26
CA GLY A 61 5.80 -4.76 -6.15
C GLY A 61 5.21 -5.62 -7.27
N ASP A 62 4.14 -6.36 -7.01
CA ASP A 62 3.46 -7.16 -8.02
C ASP A 62 2.68 -6.30 -9.01
N VAL A 63 2.11 -5.17 -8.56
CA VAL A 63 1.48 -4.18 -9.45
C VAL A 63 2.53 -3.52 -10.35
N ILE A 64 3.65 -3.09 -9.79
CA ILE A 64 4.75 -2.45 -10.54
C ILE A 64 5.34 -3.40 -11.59
N THR A 65 5.47 -4.68 -11.25
CA THR A 65 6.04 -5.69 -12.16
C THR A 65 5.02 -6.32 -13.11
N GLY A 66 3.74 -5.94 -13.02
CA GLY A 66 2.66 -6.44 -13.87
C GLY A 66 2.18 -7.86 -13.54
N LYS A 67 2.57 -8.41 -12.39
CA LYS A 67 2.08 -9.71 -11.88
C LYS A 67 0.67 -9.62 -11.31
N ALA A 68 0.31 -8.48 -10.74
CA ALA A 68 -1.03 -8.17 -10.28
C ALA A 68 -1.57 -6.94 -11.04
N PRO A 69 -2.89 -6.89 -11.32
CA PRO A 69 -3.48 -5.72 -11.97
C PRO A 69 -3.50 -4.53 -11.00
N GLY A 70 -3.07 -3.37 -11.49
CA GLY A 70 -3.41 -2.09 -10.87
C GLY A 70 -4.81 -1.62 -11.28
N ARG A 71 -4.98 -0.31 -11.50
CA ARG A 71 -6.21 0.25 -12.08
C ARG A 71 -6.42 -0.26 -13.51
N THR A 72 -7.59 -0.82 -13.78
CA THR A 72 -8.00 -1.31 -15.12
C THR A 72 -9.14 -0.50 -15.74
N SER A 73 -9.79 0.36 -14.96
CA SER A 73 -10.85 1.27 -15.43
C SER A 73 -10.77 2.64 -14.75
N GLU A 74 -11.15 3.67 -15.49
CA GLU A 74 -11.22 5.05 -14.99
C GLU A 74 -12.27 5.25 -13.90
N HIS A 75 -13.16 4.30 -13.65
CA HIS A 75 -14.23 4.42 -12.66
C HIS A 75 -13.92 3.79 -11.30
N GLN A 76 -12.85 2.98 -11.20
CA GLN A 76 -12.52 2.25 -9.98
C GLN A 76 -12.12 3.18 -8.83
N LEU A 77 -12.53 2.84 -7.61
CA LEU A 77 -11.89 3.30 -6.40
C LEU A 77 -10.61 2.48 -6.19
N THR A 78 -9.47 3.17 -6.04
CA THR A 78 -8.19 2.53 -5.76
C THR A 78 -7.58 3.07 -4.49
N ILE A 79 -7.20 2.19 -3.58
CA ILE A 79 -6.60 2.54 -2.29
C ILE A 79 -5.21 1.91 -2.21
N ALA A 80 -4.21 2.72 -1.89
CA ALA A 80 -2.89 2.26 -1.51
C ALA A 80 -2.72 2.48 0.01
N ASP A 81 -2.42 1.42 0.74
CA ASP A 81 -2.08 1.40 2.16
C ASP A 81 -0.56 1.29 2.30
N LEU A 82 0.08 2.38 2.71
CA LEU A 82 1.53 2.51 2.76
C LEU A 82 1.99 2.62 4.22
N THR A 83 2.53 1.53 4.75
CA THR A 83 2.94 1.38 6.16
C THR A 83 4.41 1.73 6.42
N GLY A 84 5.20 1.88 5.36
CA GLY A 84 6.63 2.13 5.40
C GLY A 84 7.44 0.83 5.45
N VAL A 85 8.24 0.60 4.40
CA VAL A 85 9.09 -0.59 4.27
C VAL A 85 10.56 -0.20 4.28
N ALA A 86 11.36 -0.80 5.17
CA ALA A 86 12.78 -0.45 5.33
C ALA A 86 13.61 -0.52 4.03
N ILE A 87 13.23 -1.38 3.08
CA ILE A 87 13.90 -1.47 1.79
C ILE A 87 13.79 -0.15 0.99
N GLN A 88 12.67 0.56 1.11
CA GLN A 88 12.46 1.84 0.42
C GLN A 88 13.47 2.88 0.92
N ASP A 89 13.65 2.99 2.24
CA ASP A 89 14.64 3.90 2.86
C ASP A 89 16.08 3.55 2.46
N ILE A 90 16.39 2.26 2.41
CA ILE A 90 17.71 1.76 1.98
C ILE A 90 17.97 2.15 0.53
N GLN A 91 17.02 1.93 -0.37
CA GLN A 91 17.19 2.27 -1.79
C GLN A 91 17.35 3.78 -2.00
N VAL A 92 16.60 4.62 -1.27
CA VAL A 92 16.81 6.07 -1.29
C VAL A 92 18.20 6.44 -0.79
N SER A 93 18.67 5.82 0.30
CA SER A 93 20.01 6.06 0.85
C SER A 93 21.12 5.68 -0.14
N VAL A 94 20.98 4.54 -0.84
CA VAL A 94 21.89 4.10 -1.90
C VAL A 94 21.92 5.11 -3.05
N ALA A 95 20.74 5.53 -3.55
CA ALA A 95 20.66 6.50 -4.64
C ALA A 95 21.31 7.85 -4.28
N VAL A 96 21.15 8.30 -3.03
CA VAL A 96 21.82 9.51 -2.52
C VAL A 96 23.34 9.32 -2.48
N LEU A 97 23.82 8.16 -1.98
CA LEU A 97 25.25 7.86 -1.92
C LEU A 97 25.88 7.80 -3.32
N GLU A 98 25.23 7.14 -4.27
CA GLU A 98 25.66 7.06 -5.67
C GLU A 98 25.74 8.44 -6.32
N ALA A 99 24.75 9.29 -6.07
CA ALA A 99 24.73 10.66 -6.58
C ALA A 99 25.84 11.55 -5.98
N LEU A 100 26.33 11.24 -4.77
CA LEU A 100 27.46 11.94 -4.15
C LEU A 100 28.81 11.45 -4.69
N ILE A 101 28.97 10.13 -4.86
CA ILE A 101 30.22 9.53 -5.33
C ILE A 101 30.41 9.71 -6.86
N GLY A 102 29.32 9.68 -7.63
CA GLY A 102 29.32 9.81 -9.10
C GLY A 102 29.46 11.25 -9.62
N LYS A 103 29.60 12.26 -8.76
CA LYS A 103 29.83 13.67 -9.13
C LYS A 103 31.30 14.04 -9.37
N HIS A 104 32.11 13.08 -9.82
CA HIS A 104 33.50 13.28 -10.25
C HIS A 104 33.64 13.20 -11.76
#